data_AF-A0A392SLB0-F1
#
_entry.id   AF-A0A392SLB0-F1
#
_cell.length_a   1.000
_cell.length_b   1.000
_cell.length_c   1.000
_cell.angle_alpha   90.00
_cell.angle_beta   90.00
_cell.angle_gamma   90.00
#
_symmetry.space_group_name_H-M   'P 1'
#
loop_
_entity.id
_entity.type
_entity.pdbx_description
1 polymer ?
#
loop_
_entity_poly.entity_id
_entity_poly.type
_entity_poly.pdbx_seq_one_letter_code
_entity_poly.pdbx_strand_id
1 'polypeptide(L)' 'MDAHFHSDGHWGLGWIVRRTDRSCIGAATNVVRARTATEAEALGFEAVMKYIERFHGL' A
#
# COMPACT_ATOMS: atom_id res chain seq x y z
N MET A 1 2.36 5.86 0.13
CA MET A 1 2.79 4.48 -0.11
C MET A 1 4.30 4.49 0.04
N ASP A 2 4.85 3.51 0.72
CA ASP A 2 6.29 3.30 0.80
C ASP A 2 6.56 1.81 0.59
N ALA A 3 7.56 1.50 -0.22
CA ALA A 3 8.04 0.15 -0.42
C ALA A 3 9.52 0.07 -0.03
N HIS A 4 9.78 -0.69 1.03
CA HIS A 4 11.13 -0.90 1.55
C HIS A 4 11.62 -2.30 1.13
N PHE A 5 12.74 -2.33 0.41
CA PHE A 5 13.37 -3.60 0.05
C PHE A 5 13.88 -4.31 1.30
N HIS A 6 13.57 -5.60 1.43
CA HIS A 6 14.04 -6.42 2.53
C HIS A 6 15.13 -7.41 2.05
N SER A 7 14.73 -8.57 1.51
CA SER A 7 15.63 -9.56 0.91
C SER A 7 14.87 -10.50 -0.05
N ASP A 8 15.56 -11.17 -0.96
CA ASP A 8 14.99 -12.25 -1.81
C ASP A 8 13.79 -11.82 -2.68
N GLY A 9 13.81 -10.56 -3.09
CA GLY A 9 12.71 -9.93 -3.83
C GLY A 9 11.49 -9.62 -2.97
N HIS A 10 11.57 -9.72 -1.64
CA HIS A 10 10.53 -9.27 -0.71
C HIS A 10 10.65 -7.78 -0.44
N TRP A 11 9.50 -7.12 -0.47
CA TRP A 11 9.34 -5.71 -0.17
C TRP A 11 8.33 -5.56 0.95
N GLY A 12 8.75 -4.92 2.03
CA GLY A 12 7.84 -4.42 3.05
C GLY A 12 7.10 -3.21 2.50
N LEU A 13 5.77 -3.23 2.62
CA LEU A 13 4.88 -2.20 2.14
C LEU A 13 4.23 -1.48 3.32
N GLY A 14 4.17 -0.15 3.24
CA GLY A 14 3.43 0.68 4.20
C GLY A 14 2.53 1.69 3.49
N TRP A 15 1.27 1.78 3.91
CA TRP A 15 0.36 2.83 3.43
C TRP A 15 -0.53 3.38 4.52
N ILE A 16 -0.93 4.64 4.30
CA ILE A 16 -1.94 5.37 5.06
C ILE A 16 -2.85 6.02 4.02
N VAL A 17 -4.16 5.84 4.16
CA VAL A 17 -5.17 6.57 3.40
C VAL A 17 -5.73 7.66 4.31
N ARG A 18 -5.70 8.89 3.80
CA ARG A 18 -6.27 10.06 4.47
C ARG A 18 -7.17 10.82 3.52
N ARG A 19 -8.21 11.43 4.06
CA ARG A 19 -9.02 12.42 3.33
C ARG A 19 -8.24 13.73 3.18
N THR A 20 -8.75 14.62 2.34
CA THR A 20 -8.20 15.96 2.12
C THR A 20 -8.24 16.84 3.38
N ASP A 21 -9.21 16.60 4.27
CA ASP A 21 -9.31 17.20 5.60
C ASP A 21 -8.26 16.68 6.61
N ARG A 22 -7.34 15.81 6.16
CA ARG A 22 -6.28 15.16 6.93
C ARG A 22 -6.74 14.06 7.89
N SER A 23 -8.03 13.72 7.95
CA SER A 23 -8.49 12.57 8.72
C SER A 23 -7.96 11.26 8.14
N CYS A 24 -7.49 10.36 9.01
CA CYS A 24 -7.03 9.03 8.63
C CYS A 24 -8.24 8.10 8.52
N ILE A 25 -8.33 7.36 7.41
CA ILE A 25 -9.40 6.38 7.19
C ILE A 25 -8.88 4.94 7.12
N GLY A 26 -7.57 4.75 7.04
CA GLY A 26 -6.96 3.44 7.10
C GLY A 26 -5.44 3.49 7.05
N ALA A 27 -4.81 2.47 7.61
CA ALA A 27 -3.40 2.21 7.46
C ALA A 27 -3.17 0.70 7.50
N ALA A 28 -2.24 0.20 6.71
CA ALA A 28 -1.81 -1.19 6.80
C ALA A 28 -0.36 -1.35 6.36
N THR A 29 0.24 -2.43 6.83
CA THR A 29 1.51 -2.95 6.34
C THR A 29 1.29 -4.30 5.69
N ASN A 30 2.06 -4.60 4.64
CA ASN A 30 2.04 -5.91 3.99
C ASN A 30 3.43 -6.27 3.47
N VAL A 31 3.66 -7.52 3.08
CA VAL A 31 4.87 -7.95 2.40
C VAL A 31 4.49 -8.54 1.05
N VAL A 32 5.16 -8.10 -0.01
CA VAL A 32 4.95 -8.61 -1.37
C VAL A 32 6.26 -9.04 -2.00
N ARG A 33 6.18 -9.84 -3.06
CA ARG A 33 7.32 -10.13 -3.93
C ARG A 33 7.26 -9.25 -5.17
N ALA A 34 8.36 -8.57 -5.47
CA ALA A 34 8.48 -7.69 -6.63
C ALA A 34 9.95 -7.58 -7.06
N ARG A 35 10.19 -7.26 -8.33
CA ARG A 35 11.52 -7.10 -8.91
C ARG A 35 12.07 -5.70 -8.72
N THR A 36 11.21 -4.71 -8.60
CA THR A 36 11.59 -3.30 -8.47
C THR A 36 10.75 -2.60 -7.41
N ALA A 37 11.25 -1.47 -6.90
CA ALA A 37 10.50 -0.61 -6.00
C ALA A 37 9.18 -0.14 -6.63
N THR A 38 9.21 0.24 -7.91
CA THR A 38 8.01 0.69 -8.64
C THR A 38 6.95 -0.40 -8.74
N GLU A 39 7.34 -1.66 -9.01
CA GLU A 39 6.41 -2.80 -9.02
C GLU A 39 5.83 -3.05 -7.62
N ALA A 40 6.66 -2.97 -6.57
CA ALA A 40 6.23 -3.11 -5.18
C ALA A 40 5.23 -2.02 -4.76
N GLU A 41 5.50 -0.76 -5.11
CA GLU A 41 4.60 0.36 -4.83
C GLU A 41 3.28 0.26 -5.61
N ALA A 42 3.31 -0.21 -6.86
CA ALA A 42 2.10 -0.43 -7.66
C ALA A 42 1.20 -1.51 -7.03
N LEU A 43 1.78 -2.63 -6.58
CA LEU A 43 1.03 -3.67 -5.85
C LEU A 43 0.44 -3.13 -4.55
N GLY A 44 1.18 -2.27 -3.84
CA GLY A 44 0.69 -1.56 -2.69
C GLY A 44 -0.48 -0.62 -2.98
N PHE A 45 -0.42 0.11 -4.09
CA PHE A 45 -1.49 0.98 -4.55
C PHE A 45 -2.76 0.18 -4.90
N GLU A 46 -2.64 -0.95 -5.61
CA GLU A 46 -3.80 -1.83 -5.84
C GLU A 46 -4.45 -2.32 -4.54
N ALA A 47 -3.63 -2.67 -3.53
CA ALA A 47 -4.14 -3.08 -2.23
C ALA A 47 -4.88 -1.94 -1.51
N VAL A 48 -4.40 -0.70 -1.64
CA VAL A 48 -5.09 0.50 -1.14
C VAL A 48 -6.43 0.68 -1.85
N MET A 49 -6.49 0.58 -3.17
CA MET A 49 -7.74 0.74 -3.92
C MET A 49 -8.80 -0.29 -3.49
N LYS A 50 -8.42 -1.57 -3.39
CA LYS A 50 -9.29 -2.64 -2.88
C LYS A 50 -9.77 -2.38 -1.45
N TYR A 51 -8.92 -1.82 -0.59
CA TYR A 51 -9.32 -1.42 0.76
C TYR A 51 -10.39 -0.32 0.72
N ILE A 52 -10.17 0.73 -0.08
CA ILE A 52 -11.12 1.84 -0.20
C ILE A 52 -12.47 1.34 -0.75
N GLU A 53 -12.48 0.54 -1.81
CA GLU A 53 -13.71 -0.05 -2.37
C GLU A 53 -14.47 -0.86 -1.31
N ARG A 54 -13.77 -1.71 -0.56
CA ARG A 54 -14.38 -2.59 0.44
C ARG A 54 -14.97 -1.86 1.64
N PHE A 55 -14.30 -0.82 2.13
CA PHE A 55 -14.64 -0.20 3.42
C PHE A 55 -15.24 1.19 3.31
N HIS A 56 -15.10 1.84 2.17
CA HIS A 56 -15.51 3.23 1.98
C HIS A 56 -16.36 3.49 0.75
N GLY A 57 -16.61 2.47 -0.09
CA GLY A 57 -17.55 2.54 -1.22
C GLY A 57 -17.25 3.72 -2.15
N LEU A 58 -16.35 3.52 -3.11
CA LEU A 58 -16.20 4.43 -4.24
C LEU A 58 -17.30 4.18 -5.27
#